data_AF-V9LAT2-F1
#
_entry.id   AF-V9LAT2-F1
#
_cell.length_a   1.000
_cell.length_b   1.000
_cell.length_c   1.000
_cell.angle_alpha   90.00
_cell.angle_beta   90.00
_cell.angle_gamma   90.00
#
_symmetry.space_group_name_H-M   'P 1'
#
loop_
_entity.id
_entity.type
_entity.pdbx_description
1 polymer ?
#
loop_
_entity_poly.entity_id
_entity_poly.type
_entity_poly.pdbx_seq_one_letter_code
_entity_poly.pdbx_strand_id
1 'polypeptide(L)'
;MVNKWAAEHSGNRIRGLVQEVPSDTVLLLLNAVYYRGTWMKQFSKAHTLMGPFRVNEKETVSVPFLTNNNYPVSVIASKHLQSTVSNSA
;
A
#
# COMPACT_ATOMS: atom_id res chain seq x y z
N MET A 1 -0.14 -1.30 -26.60
CA MET A 1 1.05 -2.19 -26.45
C MET A 1 1.68 -2.03 -25.06
N VAL A 2 2.09 -0.83 -24.64
CA VAL A 2 2.67 -0.57 -23.30
C VAL A 2 1.78 -1.04 -22.14
N ASN A 3 0.50 -0.67 -22.14
CA ASN A 3 -0.44 -1.09 -21.08
C ASN A 3 -0.69 -2.59 -21.04
N LYS A 4 -0.65 -3.26 -22.19
CA LYS A 4 -0.79 -4.72 -22.27
C LYS A 4 0.42 -5.39 -21.63
N TRP A 5 1.63 -4.95 -21.99
CA TRP A 5 2.87 -5.41 -21.38
C TRP A 5 2.86 -5.21 -19.86
N ALA A 6 2.51 -4.01 -19.39
CA ALA A 6 2.45 -3.69 -17.97
C ALA A 6 1.43 -4.57 -17.22
N ALA A 7 0.27 -4.83 -17.83
CA ALA A 7 -0.75 -5.69 -17.26
C ALA A 7 -0.27 -7.13 -17.13
N GLU A 8 0.31 -7.70 -18.18
CA GLU A 8 0.83 -9.07 -18.18
C GLU A 8 1.93 -9.26 -17.12
N HIS A 9 2.87 -8.32 -17.03
CA HIS A 9 4.01 -8.43 -16.10
C HIS A 9 3.66 -8.09 -14.64
N SER A 10 2.50 -7.49 -14.41
CA SER A 10 2.02 -7.17 -13.06
C SER A 10 0.91 -8.09 -12.58
N GLY A 11 0.58 -9.18 -13.30
CA GLY A 11 -0.55 -10.04 -12.96
C GLY A 11 -1.89 -9.28 -13.01
N ASN A 12 -2.05 -8.42 -14.01
CA ASN A 12 -3.19 -7.54 -14.25
C ASN A 12 -3.43 -6.47 -13.17
N ARG A 13 -2.39 -6.06 -12.44
CA ARG A 13 -2.47 -5.05 -11.37
C ARG A 13 -2.17 -3.63 -11.85
N ILE A 14 -1.36 -3.49 -12.90
CA ILE A 14 -1.02 -2.23 -13.56
C ILE A 14 -1.58 -2.28 -14.98
N ARG A 15 -2.76 -1.70 -15.21
CA ARG A 15 -3.46 -1.77 -16.51
C ARG A 15 -3.42 -0.49 -17.33
N GLY A 16 -3.12 0.65 -16.71
CA GLY A 16 -3.08 1.96 -17.33
C GLY A 16 -1.79 2.68 -16.97
N LEU A 17 -0.65 2.10 -17.37
CA LEU A 17 0.66 2.70 -17.14
C LEU A 17 0.81 4.03 -17.90
N VAL A 18 0.22 4.12 -19.09
CA VAL A 18 0.19 5.33 -19.91
C VAL A 18 -1.19 5.49 -20.55
N GLN A 19 -1.79 6.68 -20.53
CA GLN A 19 -3.09 6.93 -21.16
C GLN A 19 -2.95 7.10 -22.67
N GLU A 20 -2.12 8.05 -23.10
CA GLU A 20 -1.85 8.36 -24.50
C GLU A 20 -0.36 8.63 -24.70
N VAL A 21 0.15 8.33 -25.89
CA VAL A 21 1.52 8.64 -26.29
C VAL A 21 1.41 9.54 -27.53
N PRO A 22 1.85 10.82 -27.45
CA PRO A 22 1.83 11.74 -28.58
C PRO A 22 2.56 11.17 -29.80
N SER A 23 2.07 11.45 -31.01
CA SER A 23 2.60 10.87 -32.25
C SER A 23 4.03 11.33 -32.60
N ASP A 24 4.47 12.45 -32.04
CA ASP A 24 5.82 13.01 -32.15
C ASP A 24 6.78 12.52 -31.05
N THR A 25 6.35 11.58 -30.19
CA THR A 25 7.20 11.01 -29.14
C THR A 25 8.35 10.21 -29.75
N VAL A 26 9.58 10.70 -29.56
CA VAL A 26 10.81 10.03 -30.03
C VAL A 26 11.32 8.98 -29.04
N LEU A 27 11.16 9.21 -27.74
CA LEU A 27 11.60 8.31 -26.67
C LEU A 27 10.69 8.41 -25.45
N LEU A 28 10.37 7.26 -24.85
CA LEU A 28 9.62 7.19 -23.60
C LEU A 28 10.29 6.16 -22.66
N LEU A 29 10.79 6.63 -21.52
CA LEU A 29 11.33 5.77 -20.46
C LEU A 29 10.26 5.52 -19.41
N LEU A 30 9.95 4.24 -19.14
CA LEU A 30 8.89 3.83 -18.22
C LEU A 30 9.42 2.87 -17.17
N ASN A 31 8.85 2.95 -15.97
CA ASN A 31 9.05 1.99 -14.89
C ASN A 31 7.70 1.61 -14.28
N ALA A 32 7.52 0.33 -13.96
CA ALA A 32 6.34 -0.19 -13.29
C ALA A 32 6.80 -1.21 -12.23
N VAL A 33 6.36 -1.01 -10.99
CA VAL A 33 6.73 -1.87 -9.85
C VAL A 33 5.48 -2.42 -9.20
N TYR A 34 5.40 -3.76 -9.10
CA TYR A 34 4.35 -4.46 -8.38
C TYR A 34 4.97 -5.37 -7.32
N TYR A 35 4.48 -5.26 -6.08
CA TYR A 35 4.90 -6.10 -4.98
C TYR A 35 3.71 -6.79 -4.32
N ARG A 36 3.88 -8.09 -4.04
CA ARG A 36 2.91 -8.91 -3.30
C ARG A 36 3.63 -9.69 -2.21
N GLY A 37 3.76 -9.07 -1.06
CA GLY A 37 4.27 -9.71 0.15
C GLY A 37 3.16 -10.44 0.91
N THR A 38 3.55 -11.49 1.64
CA THR A 38 2.73 -12.09 2.68
C THR A 38 3.39 -11.81 4.02
N TRP A 39 2.61 -11.32 5.00
CA TRP A 39 3.11 -11.15 6.35
C TRP A 39 3.54 -12.51 6.93
N MET A 40 4.70 -12.55 7.59
CA MET A 40 5.14 -13.78 8.28
C MET A 40 4.14 -14.21 9.34
N LYS A 41 3.58 -13.25 10.09
CA LYS A 41 2.41 -13.45 10.93
C LYS A 41 1.20 -12.81 10.27
N GLN A 42 0.23 -13.60 9.84
CA GLN A 42 -0.97 -13.06 9.20
C GLN A 42 -2.01 -12.59 10.23
N PHE A 43 -2.86 -11.65 9.81
CA PHE A 43 -4.00 -11.20 10.61
C PHE A 43 -5.18 -12.14 10.41
N SER A 44 -5.88 -12.49 11.50
CA SER A 44 -7.14 -13.24 11.40
C SER A 44 -8.23 -12.31 10.89
N LYS A 45 -8.89 -12.69 9.80
CA LYS A 45 -10.05 -11.96 9.26
C LYS A 45 -11.21 -11.88 10.27
N ALA A 46 -11.33 -12.86 11.17
CA ALA A 46 -12.35 -12.87 12.21
C ALA A 46 -12.17 -11.74 13.24
N HIS A 47 -10.96 -11.19 13.35
CA HIS A 47 -10.66 -10.05 14.23
C HIS A 47 -10.59 -8.72 13.45
N THR A 48 -10.97 -8.72 12.17
CA THR A 48 -11.10 -7.48 11.39
C THR A 48 -12.44 -6.83 11.69
N LEU A 49 -12.41 -5.66 12.32
CA LEU A 49 -13.61 -4.95 12.77
C LEU A 49 -13.58 -3.50 12.27
N MET A 50 -14.76 -2.95 12.00
CA MET A 50 -14.90 -1.54 11.64
C MET A 50 -14.55 -0.66 12.84
N GLY A 51 -13.79 0.40 12.60
CA GLY A 51 -13.41 1.38 13.62
C GLY A 51 -13.20 2.77 13.04
N PRO A 52 -13.10 3.80 13.89
CA PRO A 52 -12.89 5.18 13.46
C PRO A 52 -11.43 5.46 13.08
N PHE A 53 -11.19 5.98 11.86
CA PHE A 53 -9.90 6.49 11.40
C PHE A 53 -10.00 8.01 11.19
N ARG A 54 -9.17 8.78 11.91
CA ARG A 54 -9.05 10.23 11.74
C ARG A 54 -8.20 10.53 10.51
N VAL A 55 -8.84 11.07 9.47
CA VAL A 55 -8.16 11.53 8.25
C VAL A 55 -7.44 12.85 8.52
N ASN A 56 -8.06 13.72 9.32
CA ASN A 56 -7.52 15.00 9.79
C ASN A 56 -8.19 15.38 11.11
N GLU A 57 -8.04 16.64 11.54
CA GLU A 57 -8.56 17.09 12.83
C GLU A 57 -10.09 17.06 12.96
N LYS A 58 -10.81 17.17 11.84
CA LYS A 58 -12.27 17.35 11.78
C LYS A 58 -12.99 16.15 11.17
N GLU A 59 -12.29 15.36 10.36
CA GLU A 59 -12.87 14.27 9.59
C GLU A 59 -12.47 12.91 10.16
N THR A 60 -13.48 12.06 10.35
CA THR A 60 -13.32 10.66 10.76
C THR A 60 -14.15 9.76 9.86
N VAL A 61 -13.55 8.69 9.37
CA VAL A 61 -14.20 7.68 8.53
C VAL A 61 -14.15 6.31 9.21
N SER A 62 -15.16 5.48 8.97
CA SER A 62 -15.18 4.10 9.49
C SER A 62 -14.46 3.18 8.51
N VAL A 63 -13.43 2.47 8.97
CA VAL A 63 -12.63 1.54 8.14
C VAL A 63 -12.40 0.21 8.85
N PRO A 64 -12.18 -0.89 8.11
CA PRO A 64 -11.83 -2.17 8.71
C PRO A 64 -10.39 -2.15 9.26
N PHE A 65 -10.24 -2.29 10.58
CA PHE A 65 -8.94 -2.42 11.23
C PHE A 65 -8.52 -3.89 11.33
N LEU A 66 -7.30 -4.20 10.90
CA LEU A 66 -6.67 -5.48 11.16
C LEU A 66 -6.12 -5.49 12.60
N THR A 67 -6.42 -6.52 13.38
CA THR A 67 -6.00 -6.59 14.79
C THR A 67 -5.29 -7.90 15.10
N ASN A 68 -4.25 -7.80 15.93
CA ASN A 68 -3.55 -8.95 16.50
C ASN A 68 -2.89 -8.52 17.81
N ASN A 69 -3.43 -8.96 18.94
CA ASN A 69 -2.97 -8.53 20.26
C ASN A 69 -1.55 -9.01 20.62
N ASN A 70 -1.07 -10.07 19.96
CA ASN A 70 0.23 -10.68 20.23
C ASN A 70 1.16 -10.55 19.02
N TYR A 71 1.05 -9.47 18.26
CA TYR A 71 1.87 -9.26 17.08
C TYR A 71 3.30 -8.86 17.49
N PRO A 72 4.34 -9.61 17.08
CA PRO A 72 5.72 -9.24 17.40
C PRO A 72 6.09 -7.99 16.60
N VAL A 73 6.23 -6.87 17.28
CA VAL A 73 6.58 -5.60 16.65
C VAL A 73 7.64 -4.89 17.49
N SER A 74 8.73 -4.48 16.86
CA SER A 74 9.70 -3.59 17.47
C SER A 74 9.19 -2.16 17.32
N VAL A 75 9.05 -1.45 18.45
CA VAL A 75 8.49 -0.08 18.47
C VAL A 75 9.50 0.89 19.07
N ILE A 76 9.70 2.02 18.41
CA ILE A 76 10.55 3.12 18.86
C ILE A 76 9.73 4.41 18.82
N ALA A 77 9.62 5.08 19.95
CA ALA A 77 9.01 6.42 20.01
C ALA A 77 10.10 7.49 19.76
N SER A 78 9.95 8.26 18.68
CA SER A 78 10.80 9.40 18.38
C SER A 78 10.23 10.65 19.02
N LYS A 79 10.84 11.10 20.12
CA LYS A 79 10.46 12.36 20.79
C LYS A 79 10.70 13.58 19.89
N HIS A 80 11.79 13.57 19.12
CA HIS A 80 12.13 14.68 18.23
C HIS A 80 11.10 14.87 17.11
N LEU A 81 10.58 13.76 16.56
CA LEU A 81 9.61 13.79 15.47
C LEU A 81 8.15 13.67 15.94
N GLN A 82 7.93 13.52 17.25
CA GLN A 82 6.62 13.28 17.87
C GLN A 82 5.86 12.12 17.19
N SER A 83 6.58 11.03 16.89
CA SER A 83 6.05 9.91 16.11
C SER A 83 6.53 8.56 16.66
N THR A 84 5.83 7.50 16.26
CA THR A 84 6.18 6.13 16.61
C THR A 84 6.58 5.38 15.34
N VAL A 85 7.75 4.73 15.37
CA VAL A 85 8.26 3.87 14.31
C VAL A 85 8.11 2.42 14.75
N SER A 86 7.50 1.60 13.91
CA SER A 86 7.24 0.19 14.19
C SER A 86 7.74 -0.68 13.04
N ASN A 87 8.43 -1.78 13.35
CA ASN A 87 8.79 -2.82 12.37
C ASN A 87 8.32 -4.19 12.88
N SER A 88 7.59 -4.90 12.05
CA SER A 88 7.23 -6.29 12.30
C SER A 88 8.17 -7.22 11.57
N ALA A 89 9.07 -7.82 12.32
CA ALA A 89 9.94 -8.89 11.87
C ALA A 89 9.28 -10.27 12.04
#